data_AF-A0A6B3GTN7-F1
#
_entry.id   AF-A0A6B3GTN7-F1
#
_cell.length_a   1.000
_cell.length_b   1.000
_cell.length_c   1.000
_cell.angle_alpha   90.00
_cell.angle_beta   90.00
_cell.angle_gamma   90.00
#
_symmetry.space_group_name_H-M   'P 1'
#
loop_
_entity.id
_entity.type
_entity.pdbx_description
1 polymer ?
#
loop_
_entity_poly.entity_id
_entity_poly.type
_entity_poly.pdbx_seq_one_letter_code
_entity_poly.pdbx_strand_id
1 'polypeptide(L)'
;MAAAPLAALVSGLLAVGWLVLPAAVPARADDPVELSRDGQITDRVGALGDRTGQVEDALDRLYEEQRIQLFVVYVRDFSGRSGQAWSDETAGRNGLGQDDVLLSVATHDRQYAYSV
;
A
#
# COMPACT_ATOMS: atom_id res chain seq x y z
N MET A 1 -18.92 -69.28 -10.86
CA MET A 1 -19.00 -67.94 -10.24
C MET A 1 -17.60 -67.61 -9.75
N ALA A 2 -16.91 -66.55 -10.13
CA ALA A 2 -17.32 -65.30 -10.76
C ALA A 2 -16.11 -64.63 -11.45
N ALA A 3 -16.43 -63.87 -12.52
CA ALA A 3 -15.84 -62.62 -13.00
C ALA A 3 -14.32 -62.52 -13.33
N ALA A 4 -14.03 -62.39 -14.63
CA ALA A 4 -12.93 -61.60 -15.19
C ALA A 4 -13.44 -60.14 -15.41
N PRO A 5 -12.67 -59.24 -16.06
CA PRO A 5 -11.36 -58.67 -15.72
C PRO A 5 -11.44 -57.13 -15.76
N LEU A 6 -10.47 -56.37 -15.21
CA LEU A 6 -10.16 -55.05 -15.80
C LEU A 6 -8.81 -54.52 -15.35
N ALA A 7 -8.00 -54.21 -16.35
CA ALA A 7 -6.70 -53.61 -16.28
C ALA A 7 -6.72 -52.26 -15.53
N ALA A 8 -5.77 -52.07 -14.62
CA ALA A 8 -5.37 -50.76 -14.11
C ALA A 8 -3.84 -50.68 -14.30
N LEU A 9 -3.41 -50.08 -15.40
CA LEU A 9 -2.96 -48.68 -15.48
C LEU A 9 -1.60 -48.47 -14.80
N VAL A 10 -0.58 -48.72 -15.64
CA VAL A 10 0.74 -48.08 -15.74
C VAL A 10 1.05 -47.10 -14.60
N SER A 11 1.83 -47.59 -13.64
CA SER A 11 2.59 -46.78 -12.70
C SER A 11 3.84 -46.22 -13.39
N GLY A 12 4.07 -44.92 -13.25
CA GLY A 12 5.38 -44.33 -13.58
C GLY A 12 5.31 -42.94 -14.18
N LEU A 13 4.95 -41.92 -13.40
CA LEU A 13 5.36 -40.56 -13.72
C LEU A 13 6.29 -40.07 -12.61
N LEU A 14 7.58 -40.11 -12.95
CA LEU A 14 8.70 -39.63 -12.18
C LEU A 14 8.59 -38.12 -11.92
N ALA A 15 8.91 -37.77 -10.68
CA ALA A 15 9.08 -36.43 -10.17
C ALA A 15 10.07 -35.59 -10.99
N VAL A 16 9.69 -34.35 -11.32
CA VAL A 16 10.64 -33.28 -11.63
C VAL A 16 10.18 -32.00 -10.93
N GLY A 17 10.90 -31.64 -9.87
CA GLY A 17 11.33 -30.27 -9.61
C GLY A 17 10.30 -29.25 -9.17
N TRP A 18 9.70 -29.43 -7.99
CA TRP A 18 9.29 -28.30 -7.16
C TRP A 18 10.53 -27.51 -6.72
N LEU A 19 10.73 -26.29 -7.22
CA LEU A 19 11.22 -25.16 -6.41
C LEU A 19 11.05 -23.83 -7.16
N VAL A 20 9.82 -23.35 -7.27
CA VAL A 20 9.59 -21.91 -7.46
C VAL A 20 9.38 -21.33 -6.06
N LEU A 21 10.47 -20.91 -5.40
CA LEU A 21 10.35 -20.05 -4.23
C LEU A 21 9.98 -18.65 -4.75
N PRO A 22 8.76 -18.13 -4.53
CA PRO A 22 8.58 -16.69 -4.60
C PRO A 22 9.47 -16.11 -3.51
N ALA A 23 10.41 -15.25 -3.89
CA ALA A 23 11.13 -14.41 -2.93
C ALA A 23 10.06 -13.62 -2.17
N ALA A 24 9.77 -14.05 -0.94
CA ALA A 24 8.90 -13.32 -0.04
C ALA A 24 9.64 -12.02 0.31
N VAL A 25 9.38 -10.97 -0.46
CA VAL A 25 9.71 -9.61 -0.05
C VAL A 25 9.04 -9.45 1.31
N PRO A 26 9.79 -9.18 2.39
CA PRO A 26 9.18 -9.04 3.70
C PRO A 26 8.15 -7.93 3.59
N ALA A 27 6.87 -8.29 3.73
CA ALA A 27 5.77 -7.37 3.88
C ALA A 27 5.95 -6.68 5.23
N ARG A 28 6.88 -5.73 5.28
CA ARG A 28 7.01 -4.79 6.38
C ARG A 28 5.84 -3.84 6.21
N ALA A 29 4.84 -4.01 7.05
CA ALA A 29 3.78 -3.05 7.21
C ALA A 29 4.39 -1.65 7.45
N ASP A 30 3.81 -0.62 6.86
CA ASP A 30 4.37 0.74 6.96
C ASP A 30 4.04 1.32 8.34
N ASP A 31 5.06 1.39 9.19
CA ASP A 31 5.04 2.24 10.38
C ASP A 31 4.86 3.71 10.00
N PRO A 32 4.44 4.59 10.94
CA PRO A 32 4.20 6.00 10.65
C PRO A 32 5.44 6.60 10.00
N VAL A 33 5.24 7.25 8.87
CA VAL A 33 6.31 7.54 7.91
C VAL A 33 6.83 8.96 8.06
N GLU A 34 8.09 9.19 7.70
CA GLU A 34 8.51 10.55 7.36
C GLU A 34 7.89 10.93 5.99
N LEU A 35 7.24 12.08 5.95
CA LEU A 35 6.71 12.67 4.73
C LEU A 35 7.85 13.29 3.92
N SER A 36 7.67 13.35 2.60
CA SER A 36 8.61 14.03 1.70
C SER A 36 8.81 15.49 2.14
N ARG A 37 10.08 15.92 2.19
CA ARG A 37 10.46 17.31 2.47
C ARG A 37 10.49 18.17 1.21
N ASP A 38 10.52 17.53 0.05
CA ASP A 38 10.67 18.17 -1.26
C ASP A 38 9.30 18.39 -1.95
N GLY A 39 8.20 17.87 -1.37
CA GLY A 39 6.85 18.00 -1.92
C GLY A 39 5.77 17.36 -1.05
N GLN A 40 4.51 17.54 -1.44
CA GLN A 40 3.34 17.09 -0.67
C GLN A 40 3.00 15.59 -0.84
N ILE A 41 3.70 14.87 -1.71
CA ILE A 41 3.40 13.47 -2.04
C ILE A 41 4.48 12.55 -1.47
N THR A 42 4.05 11.50 -0.77
CA THR A 42 4.89 10.39 -0.33
C THR A 42 4.29 9.07 -0.84
N ASP A 43 4.85 8.49 -1.90
CA ASP A 43 4.37 7.23 -2.47
C ASP A 43 5.36 6.09 -2.22
N ARG A 44 5.05 5.24 -1.22
CA ARG A 44 5.91 4.09 -0.85
C ARG A 44 5.63 2.82 -1.65
N VAL A 45 4.51 2.78 -2.35
CA VAL A 45 4.01 1.59 -3.04
C VAL A 45 3.97 1.74 -4.56
N GLY A 46 4.37 2.90 -5.08
CA GLY A 46 4.31 3.21 -6.50
C GLY A 46 2.88 3.26 -7.02
N ALA A 47 1.92 3.68 -6.19
CA ALA A 47 0.50 3.74 -6.54
C ALA A 47 0.21 4.73 -7.68
N LEU A 48 0.98 5.81 -7.76
CA LEU A 48 0.72 6.88 -8.71
C LEU A 48 1.24 6.55 -10.11
N GLY A 49 2.44 5.97 -10.20
CA GLY A 49 3.11 5.74 -11.48
C GLY A 49 3.24 7.05 -12.26
N ASP A 50 2.80 7.06 -13.51
CA ASP A 50 2.86 8.24 -14.38
C ASP A 50 1.89 9.38 -13.99
N ARG A 51 1.06 9.17 -12.95
CA ARG A 51 0.03 10.14 -12.51
C ARG A 51 0.53 11.10 -11.43
N THR A 52 1.77 10.97 -10.96
CA THR A 52 2.30 11.84 -9.90
C THR A 52 2.11 13.32 -10.21
N GLY A 53 2.45 13.77 -11.42
CA GLY A 53 2.27 15.17 -11.82
C GLY A 53 0.82 15.65 -11.79
N GLN A 54 -0.16 14.77 -12.07
CA GLN A 54 -1.58 15.14 -11.99
C GLN A 54 -2.04 15.35 -10.55
N VAL A 55 -1.45 14.62 -9.61
CA VAL A 55 -1.72 14.78 -8.17
C VAL A 55 -1.04 16.05 -7.65
N GLU A 56 0.19 16.32 -8.07
CA GLU A 56 0.90 17.57 -7.78
C GLU A 56 0.06 18.78 -8.25
N ASP A 57 -0.37 18.79 -9.51
CA ASP A 57 -1.24 19.84 -10.06
C ASP A 57 -2.57 20.02 -9.30
N ALA A 58 -3.10 18.95 -8.69
CA ALA A 58 -4.32 19.01 -7.89
C ALA A 58 -4.05 19.61 -6.49
N LEU A 59 -2.91 19.28 -5.90
CA LEU A 59 -2.48 19.82 -4.60
C LEU A 59 -2.11 21.30 -4.70
N ASP A 60 -1.43 21.70 -5.78
CA ASP A 60 -1.09 23.09 -6.05
C ASP A 60 -2.35 23.95 -6.17
N ARG A 61 -3.34 23.51 -6.97
CA ARG A 61 -4.63 24.20 -7.08
C ARG A 61 -5.39 24.31 -5.76
N LEU A 62 -5.38 23.23 -4.97
CA LEU A 62 -6.01 23.24 -3.64
C LEU A 62 -5.38 24.32 -2.75
N TYR A 63 -4.05 24.43 -2.77
CA TYR A 63 -3.35 25.45 -2.03
C TYR A 63 -3.66 26.85 -2.58
N GLU A 64 -3.62 27.06 -3.89
CA GLU A 64 -3.89 28.36 -4.52
C GLU A 64 -5.29 28.88 -4.20
N GLU A 65 -6.31 28.01 -4.31
CA GLU A 65 -7.72 28.37 -4.15
C GLU A 65 -8.16 28.47 -2.69
N GLN A 66 -7.70 27.55 -1.84
CA GLN A 66 -8.23 27.37 -0.48
C GLN A 66 -7.20 27.63 0.62
N ARG A 67 -5.92 27.80 0.27
CA ARG A 67 -4.79 27.96 1.21
C ARG A 67 -4.65 26.79 2.18
N ILE A 68 -5.06 25.59 1.74
CA ILE A 68 -4.92 24.35 2.49
C ILE A 68 -3.64 23.65 2.05
N GLN A 69 -2.74 23.39 3.00
CA GLN A 69 -1.52 22.62 2.74
C GLN A 69 -1.82 21.13 2.96
N LEU A 70 -2.24 20.44 1.90
CA LEU A 70 -2.54 19.00 1.96
C LEU A 70 -1.30 18.16 1.63
N PHE A 71 -0.94 17.25 2.52
CA PHE A 71 0.04 16.18 2.30
C PHE A 71 -0.69 14.87 2.00
N VAL A 72 -0.17 14.07 1.08
CA VAL A 72 -0.74 12.78 0.70
C VAL A 72 0.31 11.69 0.82
N VAL A 73 -0.04 10.61 1.52
CA VAL A 73 0.81 9.44 1.63
C VAL A 73 0.11 8.17 1.14
N TYR A 74 0.79 7.45 0.25
CA TYR A 74 0.37 6.13 -0.23
C TYR A 74 1.25 5.07 0.42
N VAL A 75 0.62 4.23 1.25
CA VAL A 75 1.22 3.07 1.90
C VAL A 75 0.52 1.80 1.49
N ARG A 76 1.11 0.66 1.84
CA ARG A 76 0.48 -0.63 1.60
C ARG A 76 -0.71 -0.83 2.54
N ASP A 77 -0.47 -0.72 3.84
CA ASP A 77 -1.42 -0.95 4.93
C ASP A 77 -1.03 -0.12 6.16
N PHE A 78 -1.92 -0.02 7.15
CA PHE A 78 -1.70 0.79 8.36
C PHE A 78 -1.05 0.01 9.52
N SER A 79 -0.39 -1.11 9.25
CA SER A 79 0.25 -1.93 10.28
C SER A 79 -0.69 -2.40 11.39
N GLY A 80 -1.93 -2.75 11.04
CA GLY A 80 -2.94 -3.23 11.99
C GLY A 80 -3.56 -2.12 12.86
N ARG A 81 -3.22 -0.85 12.66
CA ARG A 81 -3.91 0.30 13.26
C ARG A 81 -5.11 0.71 12.43
N SER A 82 -6.03 1.47 13.03
CA SER A 82 -7.02 2.20 12.25
C SER A 82 -6.32 3.29 11.43
N GLY A 83 -6.88 3.63 10.27
CA GLY A 83 -6.34 4.70 9.43
C GLY A 83 -6.26 6.04 10.17
N GLN A 84 -7.21 6.34 11.04
CA GLN A 84 -7.18 7.57 11.84
C GLN A 84 -5.98 7.59 12.79
N ALA A 85 -5.81 6.56 13.61
CA ALA A 85 -4.70 6.50 14.56
C ALA A 85 -3.34 6.50 13.85
N TRP A 86 -3.26 5.88 12.68
CA TRP A 86 -2.05 5.92 11.85
C TRP A 86 -1.77 7.32 11.29
N SER A 87 -2.82 8.02 10.83
CA SER A 87 -2.70 9.37 10.27
C SER A 87 -2.31 10.37 11.34
N ASP A 88 -2.94 10.32 12.52
CA ASP A 88 -2.64 11.25 13.62
C ASP A 88 -1.21 11.07 14.14
N GLU A 89 -0.74 9.83 14.29
CA GLU A 89 0.64 9.53 14.68
C GLU A 89 1.65 9.99 13.61
N THR A 90 1.32 9.82 12.33
CA THR A 90 2.15 10.28 11.22
C THR A 90 2.20 11.81 11.19
N ALA A 91 1.06 12.49 11.34
CA ALA A 91 0.99 13.95 11.40
C ALA A 91 1.82 14.50 12.58
N GLY A 92 1.65 13.91 13.78
CA GLY A 92 2.41 14.28 14.97
C GLY A 92 3.93 14.08 14.80
N ARG A 93 4.36 12.98 14.18
CA ARG A 93 5.78 12.72 13.91
C ARG A 93 6.40 13.70 12.92
N ASN A 94 5.64 14.13 11.92
CA ASN A 94 6.10 15.09 10.91
C ASN A 94 5.91 16.54 11.34
N GLY A 95 5.30 16.78 12.51
CA GLY A 95 5.07 18.12 13.03
C GLY A 95 4.09 18.93 12.20
N LEU A 96 3.11 18.27 11.57
CA LEU A 96 2.03 18.95 10.85
C LEU A 96 1.25 19.83 11.83
N GLY A 97 1.06 21.09 11.46
CA GLY A 97 0.32 22.08 12.24
C GLY A 97 -1.19 22.05 11.95
N GLN A 98 -1.93 22.95 12.58
CA GLN A 98 -3.39 23.08 12.42
C GLN A 98 -3.85 23.48 11.01
N ASP A 99 -2.94 24.01 10.19
CA ASP A 99 -3.21 24.41 8.81
C ASP A 99 -2.77 23.34 7.80
N ASP A 100 -2.19 22.25 8.28
CA ASP A 100 -1.68 21.16 7.47
C ASP A 100 -2.62 19.95 7.57
N VAL A 101 -3.03 19.42 6.42
CA VAL A 101 -3.87 18.23 6.36
C VAL A 101 -3.05 17.06 5.88
N LEU A 102 -3.19 15.89 6.51
CA LEU A 102 -2.64 14.64 5.99
C LEU A 102 -3.77 13.78 5.43
N LEU A 103 -3.65 13.32 4.19
CA LEU A 103 -4.44 12.23 3.62
C LEU A 103 -3.59 10.97 3.50
N SER A 104 -3.99 9.93 4.21
CA SER A 104 -3.31 8.63 4.21
C SER A 104 -4.12 7.61 3.43
N VAL A 105 -3.48 6.90 2.50
CA VAL A 105 -4.12 5.91 1.62
C VAL A 105 -3.41 4.57 1.75
N ALA A 106 -4.10 3.57 2.32
CA ALA A 106 -3.67 2.18 2.38
C ALA A 106 -4.19 1.43 1.14
N THR A 107 -3.32 1.22 0.17
CA THR A 107 -3.71 0.71 -1.16
C THR A 107 -4.09 -0.77 -1.15
N HIS A 108 -3.46 -1.58 -0.29
CA HIS A 108 -3.79 -2.99 -0.14
C HIS A 108 -5.12 -3.18 0.59
N ASP A 109 -5.29 -2.46 1.71
CA ASP A 109 -6.48 -2.58 2.55
C ASP A 109 -7.68 -1.79 2.02
N ARG A 110 -7.46 -0.95 0.99
CA ARG A 110 -8.46 -0.08 0.34
C ARG A 110 -9.13 0.85 1.35
N GLN A 111 -8.32 1.41 2.24
CA GLN A 111 -8.75 2.34 3.27
C GLN A 111 -8.05 3.67 3.09
N TYR A 112 -8.72 4.72 3.54
CA TYR A 112 -8.12 6.04 3.64
C TYR A 112 -8.57 6.70 4.94
N ALA A 113 -7.78 7.65 5.42
CA ALA A 113 -8.06 8.46 6.59
C ALA A 113 -7.35 9.81 6.47
N TYR A 114 -7.75 10.77 7.30
CA TYR A 114 -7.14 12.09 7.32
C TYR A 114 -6.87 12.58 8.74
N SER A 115 -5.88 13.47 8.88
CA SER A 115 -5.56 14.18 10.11
C SER A 115 -5.53 15.68 9.85
N VAL A 116 -6.04 16.48 10.81
CA VAL A 116 -6.20 17.94 10.78
C VAL A 116 -5.84 18.54 12.13
#